data_AF-A0A8T2MVN8-F1
#
_entry.id   AF-A0A8T2MVN8-F1
#
_cell.length_a   1.000
_cell.length_b   1.000
_cell.length_c   1.000
_cell.angle_alpha   90.00
_cell.angle_beta   90.00
_cell.angle_gamma   90.00
#
_symmetry.space_group_name_H-M   'P 1'
#
loop_
_entity.id
_entity.type
_entity.pdbx_description
1 polymer ?
#
loop_
_entity_poly.entity_id
_entity_poly.type
_entity_poly.pdbx_seq_one_letter_code
_entity_poly.pdbx_strand_id
1 'polypeptide(L)'
;MITAPAPVIVVTIVAPASIDLEMTVAVFPSQAVLSASPLLSPQHLSSLASGLCPGAAESSLATLQEAVLALKDCAEPRGHVILVLDKYLQKLPWENISCLRPHTVTRMPSLHFLLGHCALREVSVLLGHRALTELDPESVLNQGVNPQEVFYVLNPDANLKDTEERFREWFTSESAWQGVCGAAPSPDQIQQAVTTKDLYIYVGHGAGARFLNSQKLLKQELHAAALLFGCSSAALAIHGELEGTGVILNYLMAGCPLVLGNLWDVTDRDIDRFTKALLQSWFSAGCGAGLLDHMASSRQATYLKHLIGAAPVVYGLPVSLK
;
A
#
# COMPACT_ATOMS: atom_id res chain seq x y z
N MET A 1 -22.59 -13.63 -9.48
CA MET A 1 -22.25 -14.07 -8.11
C MET A 1 -21.46 -12.95 -7.48
N ILE A 2 -22.05 -12.18 -6.57
CA ILE A 2 -21.33 -11.13 -5.84
C ILE A 2 -20.54 -11.86 -4.76
N THR A 3 -19.25 -12.08 -4.99
CA THR A 3 -18.33 -12.58 -3.96
C THR A 3 -18.31 -11.56 -2.83
N ALA A 4 -18.56 -11.99 -1.59
CA ALA A 4 -18.39 -11.13 -0.42
C ALA A 4 -16.96 -10.55 -0.44
N PRO A 5 -16.76 -9.25 -0.12
CA PRO A 5 -15.42 -8.67 -0.11
C PRO A 5 -14.54 -9.45 0.87
N ALA A 6 -13.30 -9.71 0.46
CA ALA A 6 -12.31 -10.33 1.34
C ALA A 6 -12.16 -9.53 2.65
N PRO A 7 -12.00 -10.20 3.81
CA PRO A 7 -11.81 -9.50 5.07
C PRO A 7 -10.57 -8.61 5.01
N VAL A 8 -10.74 -7.33 5.35
CA VAL A 8 -9.63 -6.37 5.51
C VAL A 8 -9.26 -6.35 6.99
N ILE A 9 -8.02 -6.70 7.30
CA ILE A 9 -7.49 -6.67 8.67
C ILE A 9 -6.71 -5.38 8.85
N VAL A 10 -7.17 -4.50 9.73
CA VAL A 10 -6.44 -3.29 10.10
C VAL A 10 -5.64 -3.57 11.36
N VAL A 11 -4.32 -3.45 11.27
CA VAL A 11 -3.40 -3.64 12.40
C VAL A 11 -2.80 -2.30 12.77
N THR A 12 -3.08 -1.85 14.00
CA THR A 12 -2.45 -0.65 14.57
C THR A 12 -1.28 -1.06 15.44
N ILE A 13 -0.07 -0.58 15.13
CA ILE A 13 1.15 -0.86 15.90
C ILE A 13 1.68 0.45 16.47
N VAL A 14 1.72 0.56 17.80
CA VAL A 14 2.17 1.73 18.54
C VAL A 14 3.47 1.40 19.26
N ALA A 15 4.48 2.28 19.22
CA ALA A 15 5.69 2.08 20.00
C ALA A 15 5.38 2.23 21.50
N PRO A 16 6.03 1.47 22.39
CA PRO A 16 5.82 1.62 23.82
C PRO A 16 6.32 3.00 24.28
N ALA A 17 5.39 3.93 24.55
CA ALA A 17 5.67 5.09 25.36
C ALA A 17 5.63 4.67 26.82
N SER A 18 6.52 5.22 27.66
CA SER A 18 6.41 5.17 29.12
C SER A 18 5.16 5.94 29.57
N ILE A 19 4.00 5.31 29.39
CA ILE A 19 2.68 5.77 29.79
C ILE A 19 1.99 4.56 30.40
N ASP A 20 1.69 4.65 31.70
CA ASP A 20 0.75 3.75 32.37
C ASP A 20 -0.61 3.86 31.67
N LEU A 21 -0.86 2.93 30.75
CA LEU A 21 -2.16 2.72 30.13
C LEU A 21 -2.64 1.36 30.60
N GLU A 22 -3.52 1.36 31.59
CA GLU A 22 -4.47 0.26 31.82
C GLU A 22 -5.32 0.10 30.55
N MET A 23 -4.81 -0.64 29.57
CA MET A 23 -5.61 -1.12 28.45
C MET A 23 -6.59 -2.15 29.00
N THR A 24 -7.84 -1.72 29.18
CA THR A 24 -8.96 -2.62 29.42
C THR A 24 -9.15 -3.49 28.17
N VAL A 25 -8.57 -4.69 28.16
CA VAL A 25 -8.78 -5.70 27.12
C VAL A 25 -10.17 -6.30 27.32
N ALA A 26 -11.19 -5.63 26.77
CA ALA A 26 -12.56 -6.14 26.76
C ALA A 26 -12.94 -6.62 25.35
N VAL A 27 -13.10 -7.94 25.22
CA VAL A 27 -13.92 -8.68 24.23
C VAL A 27 -13.47 -8.70 22.75
N PHE A 28 -12.61 -7.78 22.28
CA PHE A 28 -12.22 -7.70 20.86
C PHE A 28 -11.13 -8.67 20.31
N PRO A 29 -10.32 -9.43 21.10
CA PRO A 29 -9.31 -10.31 20.48
C PRO A 29 -9.88 -11.62 19.91
N SER A 30 -10.99 -12.14 20.43
CA SER A 30 -11.40 -13.53 20.17
C SER A 30 -11.82 -13.77 18.73
N GLN A 31 -12.66 -12.90 18.14
CA GLN A 31 -13.16 -13.12 16.78
C GLN A 31 -12.07 -12.95 15.72
N ALA A 32 -11.17 -11.97 15.89
CA ALA A 32 -10.03 -11.77 14.99
C ALA A 32 -9.03 -12.94 15.06
N VAL A 33 -8.67 -13.39 16.26
CA VAL A 33 -7.79 -14.56 16.47
C VAL A 33 -8.44 -15.82 15.88
N LEU A 34 -9.71 -16.07 16.20
CA LEU A 34 -10.41 -17.28 15.76
C LEU A 34 -10.66 -17.27 14.25
N SER A 35 -10.77 -16.10 13.60
CA SER A 35 -10.83 -16.01 12.14
C SER A 35 -9.52 -16.46 11.46
N ALA A 36 -8.41 -16.49 12.19
CA ALA A 36 -7.12 -17.01 11.75
C ALA A 36 -6.86 -18.43 12.27
N SER A 37 -7.87 -19.15 12.77
CA SER A 37 -7.73 -20.50 13.34
C SER A 37 -6.88 -21.47 12.50
N PRO A 38 -6.94 -21.50 11.14
CA PRO A 38 -6.15 -22.47 10.37
C PRO A 38 -4.64 -22.18 10.41
N LEU A 39 -4.25 -20.95 10.79
CA LEU A 39 -2.85 -20.49 10.82
C LEU A 39 -2.22 -20.58 12.24
N LEU A 40 -3.00 -20.94 13.26
CA LEU A 40 -2.55 -20.92 14.65
C LEU A 40 -1.92 -22.25 15.05
N SER A 41 -0.61 -22.23 15.34
CA SER A 41 0.10 -23.37 15.91
C SER A 41 -0.17 -23.49 17.42
N PRO A 42 0.05 -24.67 18.04
CA PRO A 42 -0.05 -24.82 19.49
C PRO A 42 0.85 -23.83 20.26
N GLN A 43 2.01 -23.47 19.71
CA GLN A 43 2.90 -22.46 20.30
C GLN A 43 2.30 -21.05 20.22
N HIS A 44 1.62 -20.71 19.12
CA HIS A 44 0.90 -19.45 19.00
C HIS A 44 -0.23 -19.36 20.04
N LEU A 45 -0.99 -20.43 20.24
CA LEU A 45 -2.07 -20.47 21.23
C LEU A 45 -1.55 -20.33 22.66
N SER A 46 -0.44 -21.00 22.99
CA SER A 46 0.20 -20.86 24.31
C SER A 46 0.70 -19.44 24.56
N SER A 47 1.37 -18.84 23.57
CA SER A 47 1.85 -17.45 23.64
C SER A 47 0.69 -16.46 23.76
N LEU A 48 -0.41 -16.70 23.03
CA LEU A 48 -1.59 -15.86 23.11
C LEU A 48 -2.30 -15.98 24.47
N ALA A 49 -2.47 -17.19 24.99
CA ALA A 49 -3.11 -17.45 26.27
C ALA A 49 -2.35 -16.78 27.43
N SER A 50 -1.02 -16.89 27.43
CA SER A 50 -0.14 -16.24 28.40
C SER A 50 -0.13 -14.72 28.28
N GLY A 51 -0.20 -14.18 27.06
CA GLY A 51 -0.21 -12.74 26.83
C GLY A 51 -1.55 -12.06 27.14
N LEU A 52 -2.67 -12.67 26.73
CA LEU A 52 -4.01 -12.11 26.96
C LEU A 52 -4.48 -12.28 28.40
N CYS A 53 -4.15 -13.41 29.04
CA CYS A 53 -4.63 -13.76 30.37
C CYS A 53 -3.48 -14.29 31.25
N PRO A 54 -2.52 -13.44 31.69
CA PRO A 54 -1.34 -13.90 32.44
C PRO A 54 -1.68 -14.70 33.71
N GLY A 55 -2.80 -14.37 34.38
CA GLY A 55 -3.26 -15.05 35.59
C GLY A 55 -4.15 -16.27 35.37
N ALA A 56 -4.51 -16.60 34.12
CA ALA A 56 -5.43 -17.69 33.80
C ALA A 56 -5.01 -18.48 32.53
N ALA A 57 -3.70 -18.46 32.22
CA ALA A 57 -3.15 -18.93 30.96
C ALA A 57 -3.52 -20.39 30.62
N GLU A 58 -3.50 -21.30 31.60
CA GLU A 58 -3.87 -22.71 31.37
C GLU A 58 -5.34 -22.87 30.96
N SER A 59 -6.25 -22.21 31.68
CA SER A 59 -7.68 -22.26 31.37
C SER A 59 -8.00 -21.60 30.01
N SER A 60 -7.33 -20.49 29.72
CA SER A 60 -7.50 -19.75 28.46
C SER A 60 -6.93 -20.52 27.26
N LEU A 61 -5.82 -21.24 27.47
CA LEU A 61 -5.22 -22.11 26.45
C LEU A 61 -6.18 -23.25 26.08
N ALA A 62 -6.77 -23.92 27.08
CA ALA A 62 -7.73 -24.99 26.84
C ALA A 62 -8.94 -24.50 26.01
N THR A 63 -9.51 -23.34 26.38
CA THR A 63 -10.62 -22.73 25.62
C THR A 63 -10.21 -22.35 24.20
N LEU A 64 -9.02 -21.78 24.01
CA LEU A 64 -8.52 -21.43 22.67
C LEU A 64 -8.28 -22.67 21.80
N GLN A 65 -7.75 -23.75 22.37
CA GLN A 65 -7.55 -25.02 21.66
C GLN A 65 -8.88 -25.63 21.21
N GLU A 66 -9.89 -25.66 22.09
CA GLU A 66 -11.22 -26.15 21.77
C GLU A 66 -11.88 -25.33 20.65
N ALA A 67 -11.80 -24.00 20.74
CA ALA A 67 -12.34 -23.10 19.73
C ALA A 67 -11.64 -23.25 18.36
N VAL A 68 -10.31 -23.39 18.32
CA VAL A 68 -9.57 -23.62 17.07
C VAL A 68 -9.89 -24.99 16.47
N LEU A 69 -10.02 -26.04 17.30
CA LEU A 69 -10.44 -27.36 16.85
C LEU A 69 -11.84 -27.35 16.23
N ALA A 70 -12.78 -26.60 16.81
CA ALA A 70 -14.12 -26.42 16.26
C ALA A 70 -14.12 -25.68 14.91
N LEU A 71 -13.08 -24.89 14.62
CA LEU A 71 -12.93 -24.09 13.41
C LEU A 71 -11.85 -24.62 12.45
N LYS A 72 -11.40 -25.87 12.62
CA LYS A 72 -10.30 -26.46 11.84
C LYS A 72 -10.60 -26.57 10.34
N ASP A 73 -11.88 -26.68 9.99
CA ASP A 73 -12.35 -26.83 8.61
C ASP A 73 -12.65 -25.47 7.95
N CYS A 74 -12.43 -24.36 8.66
CA CYS A 74 -12.51 -23.03 8.07
C CYS A 74 -11.37 -22.84 7.05
N ALA A 75 -11.69 -22.22 5.92
CA ALA A 75 -10.67 -21.84 4.94
C ALA A 75 -9.71 -20.81 5.54
N GLU A 76 -8.44 -20.88 5.14
CA GLU A 76 -7.47 -19.83 5.48
C GLU A 76 -8.00 -18.46 5.01
N PRO A 77 -7.95 -17.43 5.89
CA PRO A 77 -8.40 -16.10 5.52
C PRO A 77 -7.49 -15.53 4.43
N ARG A 78 -8.02 -15.39 3.21
CA ARG A 78 -7.39 -14.63 2.13
C ARG A 78 -7.77 -13.17 2.27
N GLY A 79 -7.11 -12.48 3.19
CA GLY A 79 -7.37 -11.09 3.53
C GLY A 79 -6.24 -10.15 3.10
N HIS A 80 -6.58 -8.87 3.04
CA HIS A 80 -5.60 -7.79 2.88
C HIS A 80 -5.28 -7.17 4.25
N VAL A 81 -4.00 -6.87 4.51
CA VAL A 81 -3.56 -6.25 5.77
C VAL A 81 -3.25 -4.78 5.55
N ILE A 82 -3.89 -3.90 6.32
CA ILE A 82 -3.57 -2.47 6.36
C ILE A 82 -2.86 -2.17 7.67
N LEU A 83 -1.62 -1.70 7.58
CA LEU A 83 -0.82 -1.30 8.73
C LEU A 83 -1.03 0.18 9.03
N VAL A 84 -1.45 0.49 10.25
CA VAL A 84 -1.42 1.85 10.81
C VAL A 84 -0.27 1.90 11.80
N LEU A 85 0.81 2.57 11.40
CA LEU A 85 2.09 2.54 12.11
C LEU A 85 2.36 3.87 12.79
N ASP A 86 2.81 3.81 14.04
CA ASP A 86 3.35 4.97 14.76
C ASP A 86 4.61 5.54 14.05
N LYS A 87 4.87 6.83 14.28
CA LYS A 87 5.93 7.62 13.64
C LYS A 87 7.30 6.98 13.79
N TYR A 88 7.59 6.26 14.89
CA TYR A 88 8.87 5.58 15.08
C TYR A 88 8.97 4.24 14.32
N LEU A 89 7.84 3.60 14.02
CA LEU A 89 7.78 2.27 13.42
C LEU A 89 7.64 2.31 11.90
N GLN A 90 7.20 3.43 11.33
CA GLN A 90 7.01 3.59 9.89
C GLN A 90 8.30 3.42 9.07
N LYS A 91 9.49 3.54 9.67
CA LYS A 91 10.77 3.34 8.95
C LYS A 91 11.13 1.86 8.75
N LEU A 92 10.47 0.95 9.46
CA LEU A 92 10.76 -0.47 9.40
C LEU A 92 9.99 -1.13 8.23
N PRO A 93 10.60 -2.10 7.52
CA PRO A 93 9.96 -2.80 6.41
C PRO A 93 9.07 -3.96 6.92
N TRP A 94 8.01 -3.65 7.65
CA TRP A 94 7.11 -4.64 8.27
C TRP A 94 6.58 -5.68 7.27
N GLU A 95 6.34 -5.30 6.03
CA GLU A 95 5.88 -6.16 4.94
C GLU A 95 6.85 -7.30 4.61
N ASN A 96 8.09 -7.24 5.10
CA ASN A 96 9.14 -8.23 4.82
C ASN A 96 9.38 -9.21 5.97
N ILE A 97 8.69 -9.05 7.11
CA ILE A 97 8.76 -10.03 8.21
C ILE A 97 8.08 -11.33 7.81
N SER A 98 8.48 -12.44 8.44
CA SER A 98 8.09 -13.81 8.06
C SER A 98 6.58 -14.01 7.89
N CYS A 99 5.79 -13.47 8.83
CA CYS A 99 4.33 -13.67 8.85
C CYS A 99 3.57 -12.74 7.88
N LEU A 100 4.13 -11.58 7.50
CA LEU A 100 3.48 -10.65 6.57
C LEU A 100 3.96 -10.81 5.13
N ARG A 101 5.15 -11.37 4.92
CA ARG A 101 5.74 -11.60 3.59
C ARG A 101 4.82 -12.33 2.58
N PRO A 102 4.02 -13.35 2.96
CA PRO A 102 3.14 -14.02 2.01
C PRO A 102 1.80 -13.30 1.78
N HIS A 103 1.51 -12.22 2.51
CA HIS A 103 0.23 -11.50 2.46
C HIS A 103 0.35 -10.21 1.64
N THR A 104 -0.77 -9.73 1.13
CA THR A 104 -0.84 -8.39 0.56
C THR A 104 -0.94 -7.37 1.69
N VAL A 105 -0.06 -6.37 1.69
CA VAL A 105 0.05 -5.39 2.78
C VAL A 105 0.14 -3.98 2.20
N THR A 106 -0.69 -3.07 2.72
CA THR A 106 -0.50 -1.62 2.55
C THR A 106 -0.38 -0.94 3.91
N ARG A 107 -0.08 0.35 3.87
CA ARG A 107 -0.03 1.24 5.03
C ARG A 107 -1.10 2.32 4.92
N MET A 108 -1.59 2.77 6.06
CA MET A 108 -2.37 3.98 6.20
C MET A 108 -1.79 4.85 7.32
N PRO A 109 -1.77 6.19 7.18
CA PRO A 109 -1.28 7.06 8.26
C PRO A 109 -2.17 6.99 9.51
N SER A 110 -3.49 6.81 9.34
CA SER A 110 -4.42 6.66 10.45
C SER A 110 -5.72 5.98 10.00
N LEU A 111 -6.56 5.61 10.98
CA LEU A 111 -7.92 5.12 10.70
C LEU A 111 -8.78 6.17 9.97
N HIS A 112 -8.54 7.46 10.21
CA HIS A 112 -9.26 8.54 9.51
C HIS A 112 -8.87 8.59 8.04
N PHE A 113 -7.60 8.39 7.70
CA PHE A 113 -7.17 8.24 6.31
C PHE A 113 -7.85 7.04 5.65
N LEU A 114 -7.94 5.91 6.34
CA LEU A 114 -8.63 4.73 5.84
C LEU A 114 -10.11 5.01 5.54
N LEU A 115 -10.83 5.59 6.50
CA LEU A 115 -12.24 5.96 6.31
C LEU A 115 -12.42 6.98 5.17
N GLY A 116 -11.54 7.97 5.09
CA GLY A 116 -11.52 8.93 3.99
C GLY A 116 -11.32 8.25 2.62
N HIS A 117 -10.37 7.32 2.51
CA HIS A 117 -10.15 6.57 1.27
C HIS A 117 -11.31 5.63 0.93
N CYS A 118 -12.01 5.07 1.92
CA CYS A 118 -13.25 4.34 1.68
C CYS A 118 -14.33 5.27 1.11
N ALA A 119 -14.45 6.50 1.61
CA ALA A 119 -15.39 7.48 1.10
C ALA A 119 -15.06 7.98 -0.33
N LEU A 120 -13.78 7.95 -0.74
CA LEU A 120 -13.38 8.23 -2.14
C LEU A 120 -13.89 7.18 -3.14
N ARG A 121 -14.41 6.05 -2.66
CA ARG A 121 -15.08 5.05 -3.49
C ARG A 121 -16.52 5.43 -3.79
N GLU A 122 -17.04 6.49 -3.19
CA GLU A 122 -18.45 6.79 -3.15
C GLU A 122 -18.74 8.16 -3.78
N VAL A 123 -19.87 8.28 -4.48
CA VAL A 123 -20.41 9.53 -4.99
C VAL A 123 -21.83 9.74 -4.47
N SER A 124 -22.16 10.98 -4.13
CA SER A 124 -23.50 11.35 -3.70
C SER A 124 -24.39 11.65 -4.90
N VAL A 125 -25.45 10.86 -5.09
CA VAL A 125 -26.44 11.05 -6.15
C VAL A 125 -27.73 11.58 -5.53
N LEU A 126 -28.23 12.70 -6.07
CA LEU A 126 -29.50 13.29 -5.66
C LEU A 126 -30.65 12.67 -6.47
N LEU A 127 -31.47 11.86 -5.79
CA LEU A 127 -32.73 11.32 -6.32
C LEU A 127 -33.91 12.03 -5.64
N GLY A 128 -34.37 13.12 -6.26
CA GLY A 128 -35.39 14.01 -5.70
C GLY A 128 -34.85 14.83 -4.53
N HIS A 129 -35.41 14.64 -3.33
CA HIS A 129 -34.96 15.30 -2.08
C HIS A 129 -34.10 14.42 -1.17
N ARG A 130 -33.64 13.26 -1.65
CA ARG A 130 -32.78 12.34 -0.90
C ARG A 130 -31.42 12.22 -1.58
N ALA A 131 -30.36 12.37 -0.79
CA ALA A 131 -29.02 11.97 -1.20
C ALA A 131 -28.88 10.47 -0.96
N LEU A 132 -28.53 9.72 -2.00
CA LEU A 132 -28.09 8.33 -1.91
C LEU A 132 -26.58 8.29 -2.20
N THR A 133 -25.90 7.35 -1.57
CA THR A 133 -24.48 7.12 -1.78
C THR A 133 -24.32 5.90 -2.68
N GLU A 134 -23.68 6.07 -3.83
CA GLU A 134 -23.38 4.99 -4.77
C GLU A 134 -21.87 4.88 -4.96
N LEU A 135 -21.39 3.73 -5.46
CA LEU A 135 -19.98 3.60 -5.80
C LEU A 135 -19.67 4.49 -7.01
N ASP A 136 -18.62 5.31 -6.89
CA ASP A 136 -18.15 6.14 -8.00
C ASP A 136 -17.68 5.23 -9.16
N PRO A 137 -18.35 5.28 -10.33
CA PRO A 137 -18.02 4.43 -11.46
C PRO A 137 -16.71 4.84 -12.14
N GLU A 138 -16.17 6.03 -11.88
CA GLU A 138 -14.90 6.46 -12.44
C GLU A 138 -13.73 6.08 -11.51
N SER A 139 -13.94 6.00 -10.20
CA SER A 139 -12.89 5.69 -9.21
C SER A 139 -12.08 4.43 -9.54
N VAL A 140 -10.75 4.58 -9.58
CA VAL A 140 -9.77 3.48 -9.73
C VAL A 140 -9.95 2.41 -8.65
N LEU A 141 -10.39 2.80 -7.45
CA LEU A 141 -10.65 1.88 -6.34
C LEU A 141 -11.86 0.96 -6.56
N ASN A 142 -12.72 1.28 -7.54
CA ASN A 142 -13.90 0.50 -7.87
C ASN A 142 -13.73 -0.27 -9.17
N GLN A 143 -13.23 0.40 -10.21
CA GLN A 143 -13.11 -0.20 -11.55
C GLN A 143 -11.76 -0.89 -11.79
N GLY A 144 -10.74 -0.56 -11.00
CA GLY A 144 -9.37 -0.92 -11.29
C GLY A 144 -8.70 0.07 -12.26
N VAL A 145 -7.40 -0.13 -12.44
CA VAL A 145 -6.52 0.65 -13.31
C VAL A 145 -6.64 0.14 -14.73
N ASN A 146 -7.06 1.00 -15.67
CA ASN A 146 -6.95 0.72 -17.09
C ASN A 146 -5.48 0.82 -17.54
N PRO A 147 -4.85 -0.27 -18.03
CA PRO A 147 -3.45 -0.26 -18.45
C PRO A 147 -3.18 0.59 -19.69
N GLN A 148 -4.22 1.14 -20.34
CA GLN A 148 -4.09 2.11 -21.43
C GLN A 148 -4.10 3.57 -20.94
N GLU A 149 -4.57 3.84 -19.72
CA GLU A 149 -4.62 5.19 -19.13
C GLU A 149 -3.43 5.42 -18.18
N VAL A 150 -2.22 5.34 -18.74
CA VAL A 150 -0.97 5.48 -18.01
C VAL A 150 -0.22 6.74 -18.42
N PHE A 151 0.33 7.45 -17.45
CA PHE A 151 1.34 8.49 -17.67
C PHE A 151 2.65 8.14 -16.96
N TYR A 152 3.77 8.20 -17.69
CA TYR A 152 5.10 7.94 -17.12
C TYR A 152 6.04 9.15 -17.16
N VAL A 153 6.92 9.23 -16.18
CA VAL A 153 8.06 10.15 -16.12
C VAL A 153 9.32 9.30 -15.92
N LEU A 154 10.18 9.24 -16.93
CA LEU A 154 11.40 8.43 -16.92
C LEU A 154 12.64 9.33 -17.03
N ASN A 155 13.54 9.24 -16.05
CA ASN A 155 14.80 9.99 -16.00
C ASN A 155 14.63 11.50 -16.26
N PRO A 156 13.78 12.21 -15.48
CA PRO A 156 13.46 13.60 -15.77
C PRO A 156 14.64 14.57 -15.59
N ASP A 157 15.70 14.15 -14.88
CA ASP A 157 16.92 14.92 -14.65
C ASP A 157 18.05 14.60 -15.65
N ALA A 158 17.78 13.72 -16.62
CA ALA A 158 18.74 13.28 -17.65
C ALA A 158 20.07 12.72 -17.09
N ASN A 159 20.07 12.20 -15.86
CA ASN A 159 21.27 11.72 -15.16
C ASN A 159 21.23 10.22 -14.75
N LEU A 160 20.12 9.52 -15.02
CA LEU A 160 19.96 8.07 -14.82
C LEU A 160 19.98 7.32 -16.16
N LYS A 161 21.08 7.42 -16.92
CA LYS A 161 21.18 6.88 -18.28
C LYS A 161 20.93 5.37 -18.36
N ASP A 162 21.54 4.60 -17.47
CA ASP A 162 21.35 3.15 -17.44
C ASP A 162 19.90 2.76 -17.14
N THR A 163 19.20 3.51 -16.30
CA THR A 163 17.78 3.27 -15.99
C THR A 163 16.91 3.65 -17.17
N GLU A 164 17.18 4.79 -17.80
CA GLU A 164 16.51 5.23 -19.02
C GLU A 164 16.63 4.19 -20.14
N GLU A 165 17.83 3.67 -20.40
CA GLU A 165 18.07 2.64 -21.41
C GLU A 165 17.27 1.36 -21.16
N ARG A 166 17.09 0.96 -19.89
CA ARG A 166 16.33 -0.26 -19.53
C ARG A 166 14.84 -0.15 -19.79
N PHE A 167 14.26 1.03 -19.62
CA PHE A 167 12.80 1.23 -19.67
C PHE A 167 12.31 1.95 -20.91
N ARG A 168 13.17 2.72 -21.60
CA ARG A 168 12.79 3.55 -22.75
C ARG A 168 12.10 2.74 -23.83
N GLU A 169 12.72 1.66 -24.31
CA GLU A 169 12.17 0.85 -25.40
C GLU A 169 10.78 0.34 -25.05
N TRP A 170 10.61 -0.20 -23.83
CA TRP A 170 9.32 -0.70 -23.39
C TRP A 170 8.29 0.41 -23.24
N PHE A 171 8.55 1.46 -22.45
CA PHE A 171 7.59 2.52 -22.16
C PHE A 171 7.16 3.28 -23.42
N THR A 172 8.03 3.37 -24.43
CA THR A 172 7.71 4.00 -25.72
C THR A 172 7.02 3.05 -26.71
N SER A 173 7.12 1.73 -26.52
CA SER A 173 6.40 0.74 -27.33
C SER A 173 4.91 0.62 -26.96
N GLU A 174 4.54 1.00 -25.73
CA GLU A 174 3.14 1.04 -25.27
C GLU A 174 2.42 2.26 -25.86
N SER A 175 1.71 2.07 -26.97
CA SER A 175 1.16 3.17 -27.79
C SER A 175 0.15 4.06 -27.08
N ALA A 176 -0.56 3.56 -26.07
CA ALA A 176 -1.52 4.34 -25.28
C ALA A 176 -0.86 5.13 -24.14
N TRP A 177 0.37 4.78 -23.75
CA TRP A 177 1.05 5.43 -22.65
C TRP A 177 1.51 6.82 -23.07
N GLN A 178 1.22 7.79 -22.22
CA GLN A 178 1.74 9.16 -22.36
C GLN A 178 2.92 9.34 -21.42
N GLY A 179 3.88 10.19 -21.75
CA GLY A 179 4.98 10.41 -20.81
C GLY A 179 6.12 11.23 -21.34
N VAL A 180 7.12 11.40 -20.46
CA VAL A 180 8.39 12.08 -20.78
C VAL A 180 9.56 11.15 -20.46
N CYS A 181 10.60 11.20 -21.29
CA CYS A 181 11.79 10.38 -21.17
C CYS A 181 13.04 11.25 -21.35
N GLY A 182 13.94 11.25 -20.35
CA GLY A 182 15.19 12.01 -20.41
C GLY A 182 15.02 13.53 -20.34
N ALA A 183 13.85 14.01 -19.91
CA ALA A 183 13.53 15.43 -19.83
C ALA A 183 12.55 15.73 -18.68
N ALA A 184 12.66 16.92 -18.11
CA ALA A 184 11.78 17.38 -17.05
C ALA A 184 10.33 17.56 -17.56
N PRO A 185 9.31 16.97 -16.92
CA PRO A 185 7.93 17.26 -17.23
C PRO A 185 7.55 18.68 -16.80
N SER A 186 6.58 19.29 -17.48
CA SER A 186 5.98 20.52 -16.98
C SER A 186 5.09 20.24 -15.75
N PRO A 187 4.94 21.20 -14.82
CA PRO A 187 4.04 21.04 -13.68
C PRO A 187 2.60 20.73 -14.10
N ASP A 188 2.14 21.33 -15.21
CA ASP A 188 0.77 21.12 -15.71
C ASP A 188 0.59 19.73 -16.32
N GLN A 189 1.63 19.17 -16.97
CA GLN A 189 1.59 17.78 -17.44
C GLN A 189 1.42 16.79 -16.28
N ILE A 190 2.16 16.98 -15.19
CA ILE A 190 2.01 16.10 -14.02
C ILE A 190 0.64 16.30 -13.38
N GLN A 191 0.20 17.55 -13.23
CA GLN A 191 -1.09 17.87 -12.64
C GLN A 191 -2.24 17.22 -13.44
N GLN A 192 -2.21 17.30 -14.76
CA GLN A 192 -3.16 16.62 -15.63
C GLN A 192 -3.04 15.10 -15.47
N ALA A 193 -1.83 14.55 -15.53
CA ALA A 193 -1.59 13.11 -15.40
C ALA A 193 -2.20 12.53 -14.11
N VAL A 194 -1.94 13.13 -12.95
CA VAL A 194 -2.41 12.60 -11.67
C VAL A 194 -3.92 12.77 -11.44
N THR A 195 -4.59 13.61 -12.23
CA THR A 195 -6.04 13.88 -12.12
C THR A 195 -6.87 13.19 -13.20
N THR A 196 -6.29 12.80 -14.33
CA THR A 196 -7.05 12.23 -15.46
C THR A 196 -6.63 10.82 -15.85
N LYS A 197 -5.49 10.31 -15.37
CA LYS A 197 -4.99 8.97 -15.71
C LYS A 197 -5.22 8.02 -14.56
N ASP A 198 -5.37 6.73 -14.86
CA ASP A 198 -5.57 5.71 -13.83
C ASP A 198 -4.25 5.38 -13.13
N LEU A 199 -3.12 5.55 -13.82
CA LEU A 199 -1.79 5.25 -13.30
C LEU A 199 -0.75 6.32 -13.65
N TYR A 200 -0.03 6.77 -12.63
CA TYR A 200 1.13 7.64 -12.74
C TYR A 200 2.39 6.87 -12.33
N ILE A 201 3.34 6.70 -13.27
CA ILE A 201 4.62 6.03 -13.02
C ILE A 201 5.75 7.05 -13.02
N TYR A 202 6.50 7.14 -11.92
CA TYR A 202 7.68 7.99 -11.80
C TYR A 202 8.92 7.14 -11.59
N VAL A 203 9.91 7.27 -12.48
CA VAL A 203 11.23 6.63 -12.38
C VAL A 203 12.29 7.73 -12.41
N GLY A 204 12.83 8.06 -11.24
CA GLY A 204 13.70 9.21 -11.06
C GLY A 204 14.17 9.41 -9.62
N HIS A 205 14.65 10.61 -9.30
CA HIS A 205 15.14 10.93 -7.95
C HIS A 205 14.00 11.27 -6.99
N GLY A 206 14.01 10.68 -5.80
CA GLY A 206 13.02 10.99 -4.78
C GLY A 206 11.60 10.61 -5.19
N ALA A 207 10.64 11.39 -4.71
CA ALA A 207 9.22 11.27 -5.05
C ALA A 207 8.77 12.27 -6.14
N GLY A 208 9.69 12.74 -7.00
CA GLY A 208 9.35 13.74 -8.02
C GLY A 208 9.00 15.14 -7.48
N ALA A 209 9.28 15.41 -6.20
CA ALA A 209 8.90 16.66 -5.51
C ALA A 209 9.38 17.94 -6.20
N ARG A 210 10.48 17.87 -6.97
CA ARG A 210 11.00 19.01 -7.74
C ARG A 210 10.10 19.43 -8.91
N PHE A 211 9.27 18.51 -9.40
CA PHE A 211 8.35 18.73 -10.52
C PHE A 211 6.89 18.86 -10.06
N LEU A 212 6.62 18.46 -8.82
CA LEU A 212 5.30 18.51 -8.19
C LEU A 212 5.15 19.75 -7.32
N ASN A 213 4.17 20.59 -7.62
CA ASN A 213 3.77 21.64 -6.70
C ASN A 213 2.82 21.07 -5.64
N SER A 214 3.31 20.82 -4.43
CA SER A 214 2.50 20.22 -3.35
C SER A 214 1.27 21.04 -2.99
N GLN A 215 1.32 22.38 -3.08
CA GLN A 215 0.16 23.23 -2.80
C GLN A 215 -0.91 23.13 -3.88
N LYS A 216 -0.52 22.92 -5.15
CA LYS A 216 -1.47 22.65 -6.24
C LYS A 216 -2.03 21.24 -6.12
N LEU A 217 -1.17 20.26 -5.79
CA LEU A 217 -1.56 18.86 -5.62
C LEU A 217 -2.67 18.72 -4.56
N LEU A 218 -2.49 19.35 -3.40
CA LEU A 218 -3.47 19.31 -2.30
C LEU A 218 -4.78 20.07 -2.55
N LYS A 219 -4.88 20.81 -3.66
CA LYS A 219 -6.11 21.55 -4.05
C LYS A 219 -6.97 20.77 -5.03
N GLN A 220 -6.56 19.56 -5.40
CA GLN A 220 -7.26 18.71 -6.35
C GLN A 220 -7.35 17.30 -5.78
N GLU A 221 -8.39 16.60 -6.20
CA GLU A 221 -8.53 15.17 -5.92
C GLU A 221 -7.76 14.40 -7.00
N LEU A 222 -6.85 13.54 -6.56
CA LEU A 222 -6.06 12.68 -7.43
C LEU A 222 -6.90 11.47 -7.81
N HIS A 223 -6.87 11.17 -9.10
CA HIS A 223 -7.49 9.99 -9.68
C HIS A 223 -6.49 8.84 -9.80
N ALA A 224 -5.25 9.16 -10.20
CA ALA A 224 -4.23 8.16 -10.51
C ALA A 224 -3.72 7.44 -9.25
N ALA A 225 -3.57 6.12 -9.34
CA ALA A 225 -2.62 5.41 -8.48
C ALA A 225 -1.18 5.83 -8.87
N ALA A 226 -0.29 6.02 -7.90
CA ALA A 226 1.06 6.53 -8.12
C ALA A 226 2.13 5.51 -7.77
N LEU A 227 3.05 5.23 -8.70
CA LEU A 227 4.21 4.35 -8.49
C LEU A 227 5.50 5.17 -8.56
N LEU A 228 6.11 5.44 -7.40
CA LEU A 228 7.24 6.37 -7.24
C LEU A 228 8.56 5.61 -7.03
N PHE A 229 9.20 5.20 -8.12
CA PHE A 229 10.47 4.48 -8.13
C PHE A 229 11.67 5.45 -8.03
N GLY A 230 11.84 6.01 -6.84
CA GLY A 230 13.01 6.83 -6.50
C GLY A 230 13.44 6.64 -5.05
N CYS A 231 14.68 7.03 -4.74
CA CYS A 231 15.25 6.92 -3.39
C CYS A 231 14.41 7.65 -2.36
N SER A 232 14.11 7.01 -1.23
CA SER A 232 13.39 7.64 -0.11
C SER A 232 12.04 8.28 -0.49
N SER A 233 11.38 7.82 -1.56
CA SER A 233 10.11 8.39 -2.04
C SER A 233 8.93 8.18 -1.09
N ALA A 234 9.01 7.17 -0.22
CA ALA A 234 8.05 6.89 0.86
C ALA A 234 8.63 7.18 2.26
N ALA A 235 9.81 7.80 2.35
CA ALA A 235 10.41 8.14 3.62
C ALA A 235 9.65 9.27 4.32
N LEU A 236 9.40 9.10 5.62
CA LEU A 236 8.77 10.11 6.47
C LEU A 236 9.79 10.62 7.50
N ALA A 237 10.08 11.92 7.41
CA ALA A 237 11.02 12.62 8.27
C ALA A 237 10.33 13.04 9.57
N ILE A 238 10.92 12.67 10.71
CA ILE A 238 10.40 12.98 12.04
C ILE A 238 11.25 14.11 12.62
N HIS A 239 10.60 15.15 13.14
CA HIS A 239 11.27 16.33 13.69
C HIS A 239 10.87 16.51 15.16
N GLY A 240 11.68 15.98 16.07
CA GLY A 240 11.39 15.99 17.50
C GLY A 240 10.12 15.20 17.80
N GLU A 241 9.16 15.86 18.46
CA GLU A 241 7.87 15.25 18.83
C GLU A 241 6.79 15.34 17.74
N LEU A 242 7.07 16.00 16.61
CA LEU A 242 6.11 16.12 15.53
C LEU A 242 5.91 14.80 14.78
N GLU A 243 4.75 14.68 14.13
CA GLU A 243 4.45 13.59 13.21
C GLU A 243 5.40 13.57 12.01
N GLY A 244 5.50 12.39 11.39
CA GLY A 244 6.32 12.20 10.19
C GLY A 244 5.81 13.05 9.02
N THR A 245 6.71 13.72 8.32
CA THR A 245 6.40 14.50 7.11
C THR A 245 7.08 13.90 5.90
N GLY A 246 6.38 13.81 4.76
CA GLY A 246 6.99 13.42 3.49
C GLY A 246 6.01 13.49 2.34
N VAL A 247 6.54 13.40 1.12
CA VAL A 247 5.79 13.67 -0.12
C VAL A 247 4.65 12.68 -0.32
N ILE A 248 4.83 11.42 0.11
CA ILE A 248 3.79 10.39 0.04
C ILE A 248 2.50 10.79 0.78
N LEU A 249 2.61 11.53 1.89
CA LEU A 249 1.43 12.03 2.60
C LEU A 249 0.66 13.06 1.78
N ASN A 250 1.35 13.86 0.95
CA ASN A 250 0.67 14.83 0.08
C ASN A 250 -0.19 14.14 -0.98
N TYR A 251 0.28 13.01 -1.51
CA TYR A 251 -0.51 12.19 -2.42
C TYR A 251 -1.76 11.62 -1.74
N LEU A 252 -1.60 11.03 -0.55
CA LEU A 252 -2.72 10.46 0.21
C LEU A 252 -3.73 11.52 0.66
N MET A 253 -3.25 12.68 1.12
CA MET A 253 -4.13 13.81 1.50
C MET A 253 -4.90 14.38 0.31
N ALA A 254 -4.31 14.30 -0.88
CA ALA A 254 -4.96 14.70 -2.12
C ALA A 254 -5.85 13.58 -2.71
N GLY A 255 -6.09 12.48 -1.98
CA GLY A 255 -7.01 11.42 -2.37
C GLY A 255 -6.45 10.37 -3.33
N CYS A 256 -5.12 10.28 -3.48
CA CYS A 256 -4.51 9.26 -4.33
C CYS A 256 -4.90 7.85 -3.84
N PRO A 257 -5.50 6.99 -4.70
CA PRO A 257 -5.96 5.65 -4.33
C PRO A 257 -4.91 4.79 -3.64
N LEU A 258 -3.70 4.80 -4.21
CA LEU A 258 -2.57 3.98 -3.83
C LEU A 258 -1.27 4.66 -4.23
N VAL A 259 -0.29 4.69 -3.33
CA VAL A 259 1.05 5.22 -3.59
C VAL A 259 2.10 4.19 -3.23
N LEU A 260 2.89 3.75 -4.21
CA LEU A 260 4.09 2.94 -3.98
C LEU A 260 5.32 3.85 -3.89
N GLY A 261 6.21 3.57 -2.94
CA GLY A 261 7.51 4.23 -2.86
C GLY A 261 8.53 3.48 -2.02
N ASN A 262 9.75 4.01 -1.93
CA ASN A 262 10.86 3.40 -1.19
C ASN A 262 11.07 4.07 0.16
N LEU A 263 11.24 3.28 1.22
CA LEU A 263 11.46 3.77 2.59
C LEU A 263 12.82 4.48 2.79
N TRP A 264 13.82 4.14 1.98
CA TRP A 264 15.18 4.67 2.06
C TRP A 264 15.85 4.67 0.68
N ASP A 265 17.13 5.04 0.65
CA ASP A 265 17.91 5.13 -0.58
C ASP A 265 18.22 3.76 -1.18
N VAL A 266 18.01 3.64 -2.48
CA VAL A 266 18.18 2.40 -3.24
C VAL A 266 19.21 2.60 -4.33
N THR A 267 19.74 1.50 -4.87
CA THR A 267 20.68 1.56 -6.00
C THR A 267 19.94 1.33 -7.31
N ASP A 268 20.20 2.19 -8.30
CA ASP A 268 19.51 2.21 -9.60
C ASP A 268 19.37 0.81 -10.21
N ARG A 269 20.50 0.09 -10.37
CA ARG A 269 20.51 -1.22 -11.01
C ARG A 269 19.65 -2.27 -10.32
N ASP A 270 19.48 -2.19 -9.00
CA ASP A 270 18.75 -3.21 -8.25
C ASP A 270 17.28 -2.85 -8.04
N ILE A 271 16.96 -1.55 -7.85
CA ILE A 271 15.56 -1.10 -7.87
C ILE A 271 14.95 -1.20 -9.26
N ASP A 272 15.73 -1.06 -10.33
CA ASP A 272 15.25 -1.27 -11.70
C ASP A 272 14.83 -2.74 -11.93
N ARG A 273 15.48 -3.71 -11.27
CA ARG A 273 15.05 -5.12 -11.33
C ARG A 273 13.70 -5.31 -10.66
N PHE A 274 13.51 -4.71 -9.48
CA PHE A 274 12.21 -4.71 -8.80
C PHE A 274 11.13 -4.07 -9.67
N THR A 275 11.40 -2.87 -10.17
CA THR A 275 10.47 -2.07 -10.99
C THR A 275 10.04 -2.84 -12.24
N LYS A 276 11.01 -3.41 -12.96
CA LYS A 276 10.74 -4.22 -14.15
C LYS A 276 9.92 -5.47 -13.80
N ALA A 277 10.32 -6.22 -12.76
CA ALA A 277 9.61 -7.42 -12.35
C ALA A 277 8.16 -7.12 -11.93
N LEU A 278 7.94 -6.04 -11.19
CA LEU A 278 6.62 -5.63 -10.71
C LEU A 278 5.71 -5.25 -11.87
N LEU A 279 6.14 -4.29 -12.69
CA LEU A 279 5.32 -3.78 -13.78
C LEU A 279 5.06 -4.87 -14.83
N GLN A 280 6.07 -5.64 -15.24
CA GLN A 280 5.88 -6.69 -16.24
C GLN A 280 4.95 -7.80 -15.74
N SER A 281 5.16 -8.29 -14.52
CA SER A 281 4.32 -9.36 -13.99
C SER A 281 2.88 -8.88 -13.77
N TRP A 282 2.67 -7.65 -13.30
CA TRP A 282 1.34 -7.10 -13.10
C TRP A 282 0.60 -6.86 -14.42
N PHE A 283 1.19 -6.11 -15.37
CA PHE A 283 0.54 -5.82 -16.66
C PHE A 283 0.29 -7.08 -17.51
N SER A 284 1.10 -8.13 -17.35
CA SER A 284 0.89 -9.40 -18.06
C SER A 284 -0.16 -10.32 -17.42
N ALA A 285 -0.64 -10.02 -16.20
CA ALA A 285 -1.55 -10.89 -15.46
C ALA A 285 -3.03 -10.73 -15.88
N GLY A 286 -3.37 -9.64 -16.58
CA GLY A 286 -4.71 -9.38 -17.12
C GLY A 286 -5.69 -8.77 -16.12
N CYS A 287 -6.95 -8.62 -16.58
CA CYS A 287 -8.04 -8.01 -15.82
C CYS A 287 -8.24 -8.68 -14.44
N GLY A 288 -8.41 -7.86 -13.40
CA GLY A 288 -8.61 -8.28 -12.02
C GLY A 288 -7.33 -8.59 -11.24
N ALA A 289 -6.15 -8.58 -11.88
CA ALA A 289 -4.89 -8.82 -11.19
C ALA A 289 -4.55 -7.67 -10.23
N GLY A 290 -4.36 -7.96 -8.94
CA GLY A 290 -4.02 -6.97 -7.92
C GLY A 290 -2.53 -6.63 -7.94
N LEU A 291 -2.18 -5.34 -7.88
CA LEU A 291 -0.76 -4.91 -7.86
C LEU A 291 0.04 -5.62 -6.74
N LEU A 292 -0.59 -5.79 -5.59
CA LEU A 292 0.05 -6.31 -4.38
C LEU A 292 0.42 -7.80 -4.49
N ASP A 293 -0.27 -8.56 -5.33
CA ASP A 293 0.03 -9.98 -5.56
C ASP A 293 1.41 -10.17 -6.22
N HIS A 294 1.88 -9.14 -6.90
CA HIS A 294 3.17 -9.12 -7.60
C HIS A 294 4.31 -8.55 -6.76
N MET A 295 4.03 -7.97 -5.59
CA MET A 295 5.05 -7.35 -4.75
C MET A 295 6.06 -8.38 -4.24
N ALA A 296 5.60 -9.49 -3.66
CA ALA A 296 6.48 -10.46 -3.01
C ALA A 296 7.51 -11.08 -3.99
N SER A 297 7.08 -11.46 -5.19
CA SER A 297 7.97 -12.00 -6.23
C SER A 297 8.92 -10.94 -6.77
N SER A 298 8.44 -9.70 -6.96
CA SER A 298 9.26 -8.58 -7.45
C SER A 298 10.37 -8.20 -6.47
N ARG A 299 10.11 -8.26 -5.17
CA ARG A 299 11.15 -8.07 -4.12
C ARG A 299 12.27 -9.10 -4.28
N GLN A 300 11.95 -10.34 -4.67
CA GLN A 300 12.94 -11.40 -4.89
C GLN A 300 13.75 -11.23 -6.19
N ALA A 301 13.33 -10.36 -7.11
CA ALA A 301 14.10 -10.04 -8.32
C ALA A 301 15.33 -9.18 -8.03
N THR A 302 15.38 -8.52 -6.86
CA THR A 302 16.54 -7.76 -6.40
C THR A 302 17.66 -8.70 -5.97
N TYR A 303 18.91 -8.29 -6.21
CA TYR A 303 20.08 -9.00 -5.70
C TYR A 303 20.19 -8.84 -4.19
N LEU A 304 20.05 -7.61 -3.70
CA LEU A 304 20.04 -7.28 -2.28
C LEU A 304 18.61 -7.33 -1.73
N LYS A 305 18.11 -8.56 -1.50
CA LYS A 305 16.73 -8.85 -1.10
C LYS A 305 16.20 -8.04 0.08
N HIS A 306 17.06 -7.76 1.06
CA HIS A 306 16.68 -7.03 2.26
C HIS A 306 17.01 -5.54 2.18
N LEU A 307 18.16 -5.17 1.59
CA LEU A 307 18.55 -3.77 1.53
C LEU A 307 17.77 -3.00 0.45
N ILE A 308 17.48 -3.64 -0.68
CA ILE A 308 16.75 -3.03 -1.79
C ILE A 308 15.36 -3.65 -1.91
N GLY A 309 15.25 -4.97 -1.92
CA GLY A 309 13.96 -5.65 -2.04
C GLY A 309 12.99 -5.34 -0.91
N ALA A 310 13.46 -4.93 0.29
CA ALA A 310 12.56 -4.55 1.39
C ALA A 310 12.19 -3.06 1.42
N ALA A 311 12.83 -2.22 0.61
CA ALA A 311 12.56 -0.78 0.58
C ALA A 311 11.17 -0.41 0.02
N PRO A 312 10.64 -1.08 -1.02
CA PRO A 312 9.34 -0.77 -1.58
C PRO A 312 8.18 -1.10 -0.63
N VAL A 313 7.40 -0.07 -0.32
CA VAL A 313 6.18 -0.11 0.47
C VAL A 313 5.04 0.58 -0.27
N VAL A 314 3.81 0.28 0.15
CA VAL A 314 2.60 0.82 -0.48
C VAL A 314 1.74 1.45 0.60
N TYR A 315 1.29 2.68 0.37
CA TYR A 315 0.26 3.34 1.15
C TYR A 315 -1.05 3.41 0.35
N GLY A 316 -2.18 3.45 1.04
CA GLY A 316 -3.50 3.54 0.39
C GLY A 316 -4.24 2.20 0.35
N LEU A 317 -5.22 2.10 -0.55
CA LEU A 317 -6.05 0.91 -0.73
C LEU A 317 -5.59 0.08 -1.94
N PRO A 318 -5.72 -1.26 -1.91
CA PRO A 318 -5.32 -2.10 -3.03
C PRO A 318 -6.01 -1.72 -4.35
N VAL A 319 -5.24 -1.74 -5.44
CA VAL A 319 -5.75 -1.57 -6.81
C VAL A 319 -5.48 -2.81 -7.65
N SER A 320 -6.36 -3.09 -8.60
CA SER A 320 -6.25 -4.16 -9.59
C SER A 320 -6.32 -3.61 -11.01
N LEU A 321 -5.95 -4.41 -12.01
CA LEU A 321 -6.17 -4.03 -13.41
C LEU A 321 -7.65 -4.13 -13.80
N LYS A 322 -8.08 -3.23 -14.68
CA LYS A 322 -9.37 -3.24 -15.35
C LYS A 322 -9.30 -3.95 -16.70
#